data_AF-A0A1H1S376-F1
#
_entry.id   AF-A0A1H1S376-F1
#
_cell.length_a   1.000
_cell.length_b   1.000
_cell.length_c   1.000
_cell.angle_alpha   90.00
_cell.angle_beta   90.00
_cell.angle_gamma   90.00
#
_symmetry.space_group_name_H-M   'P 1'
#
loop_
_entity.id
_entity.type
_entity.pdbx_description
1 polymer ?
#
loop_
_entity_poly.entity_id
_entity_poly.type
_entity_poly.pdbx_seq_one_letter_code
_entity_poly.pdbx_strand_id
1 'polypeptide(L)'
;MGLTNNDILKKLRVAHKLRDTDIVKICALVDFKVTKGELGALFRNEEHEKYVECGDQILRNFLNGLIIHLRGPMPPKKQKPTS
;
A
#
# COMPACT_ATOMS: atom_id res chain seq x y z
N MET A 1 -19.32 6.03 9.70
CA MET A 1 -18.01 5.40 9.86
C MET A 1 -17.12 5.85 8.71
N GLY A 2 -15.93 6.37 9.01
CA GLY A 2 -14.99 6.83 7.99
C GLY A 2 -14.35 5.65 7.26
N LEU A 3 -13.79 5.91 6.08
CA LEU A 3 -13.04 4.91 5.30
C LEU A 3 -11.76 4.52 6.06
N THR A 4 -11.55 3.23 6.33
CA THR A 4 -10.31 2.77 6.99
C THR A 4 -9.16 2.63 5.98
N ASN A 5 -7.92 2.55 6.47
CA ASN A 5 -6.76 2.28 5.63
C ASN A 5 -6.86 0.91 4.93
N ASN A 6 -7.44 -0.09 5.59
CA ASN A 6 -7.73 -1.40 5.02
C ASN A 6 -8.75 -1.28 3.87
N ASP A 7 -9.82 -0.49 4.05
CA ASP A 7 -10.80 -0.22 3.00
C ASP A 7 -10.16 0.44 1.78
N ILE A 8 -9.30 1.45 1.99
CA ILE A 8 -8.59 2.13 0.90
C ILE A 8 -7.73 1.13 0.13
N LEU A 9 -6.92 0.34 0.84
CA LEU A 9 -6.05 -0.65 0.23
C LEU A 9 -6.85 -1.70 -0.57
N LYS A 10 -7.96 -2.19 -0.01
CA LYS A 10 -8.85 -3.18 -0.65
C LYS A 10 -9.53 -2.62 -1.88
N LYS A 11 -10.01 -1.37 -1.82
CA LYS A 11 -10.62 -0.66 -2.96
C LYS A 11 -9.62 -0.44 -4.09
N LEU A 12 -8.40 0.01 -3.78
CA LEU A 12 -7.34 0.20 -4.78
C LEU A 12 -6.91 -1.12 -5.43
N ARG A 13 -6.80 -2.19 -4.65
CA ARG A 13 -6.54 -3.54 -5.16
C ARG A 13 -7.58 -3.95 -6.20
N VAL A 14 -8.86 -3.80 -5.88
CA VAL A 14 -9.97 -4.17 -6.79
C VAL A 14 -10.01 -3.24 -8.00
N ALA A 15 -9.90 -1.93 -7.81
CA ALA A 15 -9.95 -0.94 -8.88
C ALA A 15 -8.86 -1.16 -9.94
N HIS A 16 -7.65 -1.53 -9.52
CA HIS A 16 -6.53 -1.81 -10.42
C HIS A 16 -6.34 -3.31 -10.74
N LYS A 17 -7.27 -4.18 -10.31
CA LYS A 17 -7.21 -5.65 -10.50
C LYS A 17 -5.86 -6.25 -10.06
N LEU A 18 -5.29 -5.73 -8.97
CA LEU A 18 -4.00 -6.17 -8.44
C LEU A 18 -4.15 -7.48 -7.68
N ARG A 19 -3.21 -8.41 -7.88
CA ARG A 19 -3.06 -9.59 -7.02
C ARG A 19 -2.12 -9.26 -5.86
N ASP A 20 -2.11 -10.12 -4.85
CA ASP A 20 -1.22 -9.93 -3.68
C ASP A 20 0.26 -9.88 -4.10
N THR A 21 0.66 -10.64 -5.13
CA THR A 21 2.00 -10.56 -5.72
C THR A 21 2.32 -9.19 -6.31
N ASP A 22 1.32 -8.54 -6.90
CA ASP A 22 1.49 -7.24 -7.55
C ASP A 22 1.64 -6.16 -6.47
N ILE A 23 0.85 -6.24 -5.40
CA ILE A 23 0.99 -5.35 -4.23
C ILE A 23 2.36 -5.50 -3.57
N VAL A 24 2.86 -6.73 -3.38
CA VAL A 24 4.23 -6.95 -2.85
C VAL A 24 5.28 -6.29 -3.73
N LYS A 25 5.17 -6.43 -5.06
CA LYS A 25 6.10 -5.79 -6.00
C LYS A 25 6.01 -4.27 -5.95
N ILE A 26 4.80 -3.73 -5.84
CA ILE A 26 4.54 -2.29 -5.75
C ILE A 26 5.17 -1.70 -4.48
N CYS A 27 5.01 -2.36 -3.33
CA CYS A 27 5.67 -1.95 -2.09
C CYS A 27 7.20 -2.02 -2.21
N ALA A 28 7.72 -3.03 -2.90
CA ALA A 28 9.16 -3.18 -3.11
C ALA A 28 9.79 -2.04 -3.95
N LEU A 29 9.00 -1.31 -4.75
CA LEU A 29 9.48 -0.15 -5.52
C LEU A 29 9.93 1.02 -4.63
N VAL A 30 9.50 1.05 -3.37
CA VAL A 30 9.86 2.08 -2.39
C VAL A 30 10.66 1.49 -1.23
N ASP A 31 11.38 0.39 -1.47
CA ASP A 31 12.13 -0.37 -0.47
C ASP A 31 11.27 -0.89 0.71
N PHE A 32 9.95 -0.96 0.53
CA PHE A 32 9.04 -1.47 1.55
C PHE A 32 8.77 -2.96 1.35
N LYS A 33 9.31 -3.79 2.23
CA LYS A 33 9.13 -5.25 2.17
C LYS A 33 7.85 -5.65 2.88
N VAL A 34 6.91 -6.19 2.12
CA VAL A 34 5.66 -6.79 2.62
C VAL A 34 5.56 -8.22 2.11
N THR A 35 5.06 -9.12 2.95
CA THR A 35 4.83 -10.52 2.56
C THR A 35 3.38 -10.76 2.18
N LYS A 36 3.11 -11.86 1.46
CA LYS A 36 1.73 -12.27 1.14
C LYS A 36 0.92 -12.59 2.40
N GLY A 37 1.56 -13.13 3.45
CA GLY A 37 0.90 -13.45 4.72
C GLY A 37 0.40 -12.18 5.42
N GLU A 38 1.25 -11.16 5.46
CA GLU A 38 0.92 -9.83 6.01
C GLU A 38 -0.25 -9.20 5.24
N LEU A 39 -0.19 -9.19 3.90
CA LEU A 39 -1.30 -8.71 3.08
C LEU A 39 -2.59 -9.49 3.34
N GLY A 40 -2.48 -10.82 3.46
CA GLY A 40 -3.60 -11.68 3.77
C GLY A 40 -4.29 -11.31 5.09
N ALA A 41 -3.52 -10.86 6.11
CA ALA A 41 -4.04 -10.37 7.38
C ALA A 41 -4.71 -8.99 7.24
N LEU A 42 -4.12 -8.09 6.45
CA LEU A 42 -4.66 -6.75 6.17
C LEU A 42 -5.99 -6.78 5.38
N PHE A 43 -6.21 -7.80 4.56
CA PHE A 43 -7.44 -7.92 3.75
C PHE A 43 -8.57 -8.69 4.42
N ARG A 44 -8.36 -9.24 5.63
CA ARG A 44 -9.41 -9.93 6.38
C ARG A 44 -10.49 -8.94 6.83
N ASN A 45 -11.64 -9.49 7.19
CA ASN A 45 -12.67 -8.71 7.85
C ASN A 45 -12.23 -8.37 9.28
N GLU A 46 -12.65 -7.21 9.77
CA GLU A 46 -12.33 -6.71 11.11
C GLU A 46 -12.69 -7.67 12.25
N GLU A 47 -13.71 -8.51 12.05
CA GLU A 47 -14.18 -9.50 13.01
C GLU A 47 -13.31 -10.78 13.09
N HIS A 48 -12.31 -10.92 12.21
CA HIS A 48 -11.47 -12.11 12.18
C HIS A 48 -10.33 -12.03 13.21
N GLU A 49 -10.06 -13.12 13.95
CA GLU A 49 -8.96 -13.18 14.95
C GLU A 49 -7.57 -12.75 14.44
N LYS A 50 -7.31 -12.88 13.12
CA LYS A 50 -6.02 -12.58 12.47
C LYS A 50 -6.10 -11.31 11.63
N TYR A 51 -7.14 -10.51 11.84
CA TYR A 51 -7.24 -9.19 11.23
C TYR A 51 -6.12 -8.30 11.77
N VAL A 52 -5.47 -7.58 10.87
CA VAL A 52 -4.47 -6.60 11.21
C VAL A 52 -4.88 -5.28 10.58
N GLU A 53 -4.88 -4.23 11.38
CA GLU A 53 -5.15 -2.88 10.90
C GLU A 53 -3.99 -2.38 10.02
N CYS A 54 -4.32 -1.79 8.89
CA CYS A 54 -3.36 -1.21 7.97
C CYS A 54 -2.89 0.14 8.52
N GLY A 55 -1.69 0.18 9.07
CA GLY A 55 -1.10 1.44 9.53
C GLY A 55 -0.87 2.43 8.39
N ASP A 56 -0.87 3.73 8.70
CA ASP A 56 -0.64 4.80 7.73
C ASP A 56 0.68 4.66 6.97
N GLN A 57 1.70 4.09 7.61
CA GLN A 57 3.01 3.86 7.00
C GLN A 57 2.92 2.86 5.83
N ILE A 58 2.14 1.78 6.01
CA ILE A 58 1.92 0.77 4.96
C ILE A 58 1.16 1.40 3.80
N LEU A 59 0.06 2.10 4.10
CA LEU A 59 -0.75 2.73 3.07
C LEU A 59 0.03 3.78 2.29
N ARG A 60 0.80 4.64 2.97
CA ARG A 60 1.66 5.65 2.34
C ARG A 60 2.68 5.02 1.40
N ASN A 61 3.38 3.99 1.86
CA ASN A 61 4.38 3.30 1.04
C ASN A 61 3.73 2.61 -0.16
N PHE A 62 2.59 1.95 0.03
CA PHE A 62 1.82 1.37 -1.07
C PHE A 62 1.39 2.42 -2.09
N LEU A 63 0.86 3.57 -1.66
CA LEU A 63 0.46 4.65 -2.57
C LEU A 63 1.65 5.24 -3.34
N ASN A 64 2.80 5.45 -2.68
CA ASN A 64 4.01 5.89 -3.37
C ASN A 64 4.48 4.86 -4.40
N GLY A 65 4.49 3.57 -4.04
CA GLY A 65 4.78 2.50 -4.97
C GLY A 65 3.79 2.46 -6.13
N LEU A 66 2.50 2.66 -5.85
CA LEU A 66 1.43 2.63 -6.86
C LEU A 66 1.59 3.78 -7.85
N ILE A 67 1.99 4.96 -7.38
CA ILE A 67 2.32 6.09 -8.25
C ILE A 67 3.48 5.72 -9.18
N ILE A 68 4.56 5.11 -8.66
CA ILE A 68 5.70 4.66 -9.48
C ILE A 68 5.25 3.62 -10.51
N HIS A 69 4.40 2.68 -10.10
CA HIS A 69 3.89 1.63 -10.96
C HIS A 69 3.00 2.16 -12.11
N LEU A 70 2.12 3.13 -11.83
CA LEU A 70 1.16 3.64 -12.81
C LEU A 70 1.69 4.81 -13.65
N ARG A 71 2.50 5.68 -13.06
CA ARG A 71 2.97 6.94 -13.70
C ARG A 71 4.46 6.92 -14.04
N GLY A 72 5.20 5.89 -13.61
CA GLY A 72 6.66 5.86 -13.67
C GLY A 72 7.31 6.54 -12.46
N PRO A 73 8.64 6.38 -12.28
CA PRO A 73 9.36 6.98 -11.17
C PRO A 73 9.19 8.49 -11.19
N MET A 74 8.75 9.07 -10.07
CA MET A 74 8.72 10.52 -9.94
C MET A 74 10.14 11.07 -10.11
N PRO A 75 10.33 12.16 -10.86
CA PRO A 75 11.61 12.84 -10.90
C PRO A 75 12.04 13.16 -9.47
N PRO A 76 13.35 13.11 -9.16
CA PRO A 76 13.85 13.33 -7.81
C PRO A 76 13.27 14.63 -7.28
N LYS A 77 12.58 14.53 -6.14
CA LYS A 77 11.99 15.69 -5.47
C LYS A 77 13.15 16.65 -5.22
N LYS A 78 13.18 17.80 -5.92
CA LYS A 78 14.12 18.89 -5.60
C LYS A 78 14.03 19.09 -4.09
N GLN A 79 15.11 18.78 -3.37
CA GLN A 79 15.21 19.02 -1.95
C GLN A 79 14.80 20.49 -1.78
N LYS A 80 13.70 20.75 -1.06
CA LYS A 80 13.43 22.11 -0.62
C LYS A 80 14.62 22.45 0.28
N PRO A 81 15.38 23.53 0.01
CA PRO A 81 16.41 23.94 0.93
C PRO A 81 15.72 24.14 2.28
N THR A 82 16.16 23.40 3.28
CA THR A 82 15.91 23.68 4.69
C THR A 82 16.41 25.10 4.94
N SER A 83 15.48 26.05 5.05
CA SER A 83 15.73 27.32 5.72
C SER A 83 15.70 27.11 7.22
#